data_AF-A0A0F9LT10-F1
#
_entry.id   AF-A0A0F9LT10-F1
#
_cell.length_a   1.000
_cell.length_b   1.000
_cell.length_c   1.000
_cell.angle_alpha   90.00
_cell.angle_beta   90.00
_cell.angle_gamma   90.00
#
_symmetry.space_group_name_H-M   'P 1'
#
loop_
_entity.id
_entity.type
_entity.pdbx_description
1 polymer ?
#
loop_
_entity_poly.entity_id
_entity_poly.type
_entity_poly.pdbx_seq_one_letter_code
_entity_poly.pdbx_strand_id
1 'polypeptide(L)'
;MREITFQKVLETQSATGAAKVGEYATTPDGRIWRYVKANEALVLSNALTRIANSDQDTVASTTDGAGDETIITQVSAGFTVGDFNDAYGLVDSGTGKGQFFKIKTNDATRLFLFSDYALSTTLVVGDSDIVIVRPYLAEKTATSTLNQIPLGIAQVAFTSGDFGYALISGPGSVLAGAALVANELCTPGDNTEGTLITVASGETVDDVSSFGRTLVANDTADVAGMIMADMW
;
A
#
# COMPACT_ATOMS: atom_id res chain seq x y z
N MET A 1 14.59 -11.91 -1.82
CA MET A 1 13.46 -11.58 -2.70
C MET A 1 12.97 -12.88 -3.31
N ARG A 2 11.65 -13.12 -3.37
CA ARG A 2 11.10 -14.39 -3.89
C ARG A 2 11.05 -14.36 -5.41
N GLU A 3 11.52 -15.40 -6.08
CA GLU A 3 11.32 -15.51 -7.53
C GLU A 3 9.92 -16.05 -7.84
N ILE A 4 9.22 -15.43 -8.78
CA ILE A 4 7.86 -15.81 -9.21
C ILE A 4 7.76 -15.82 -10.74
N THR A 5 6.75 -16.51 -11.27
CA THR A 5 6.54 -16.60 -12.72
C THR A 5 5.87 -15.33 -13.27
N PHE A 6 6.03 -15.11 -14.58
CA PHE A 6 5.27 -14.09 -15.30
C PHE A 6 3.75 -14.25 -15.17
N GLN A 7 3.27 -15.49 -15.14
CA GLN A 7 1.84 -15.73 -14.98
C GLN A 7 1.35 -15.27 -13.60
N LYS A 8 2.19 -15.43 -12.56
CA LYS A 8 1.80 -15.12 -11.19
C LYS A 8 1.54 -13.63 -10.95
N VAL A 9 2.23 -12.76 -11.69
CA VAL A 9 2.04 -11.29 -11.59
C VAL A 9 0.82 -10.79 -12.35
N LEU A 10 0.18 -11.66 -13.15
CA LEU A 10 -1.06 -11.39 -13.88
C LEU A 10 -2.29 -12.03 -13.21
N GLU A 11 -2.14 -12.53 -11.99
CA GLU A 11 -3.21 -13.13 -11.20
C GLU A 11 -3.51 -12.27 -9.97
N THR A 12 -4.79 -12.13 -9.66
CA THR A 12 -5.27 -11.63 -8.37
C THR A 12 -6.00 -12.74 -7.61
N GLN A 13 -6.19 -12.55 -6.31
CA GLN A 13 -6.88 -13.51 -5.45
C GLN A 13 -7.67 -12.81 -4.37
N SER A 14 -8.84 -13.34 -4.06
CA SER A 14 -9.74 -12.82 -3.02
C SER A 14 -9.41 -13.28 -1.61
N ALA A 15 -8.54 -14.30 -1.47
CA ALA A 15 -8.12 -14.83 -0.18
C ALA A 15 -6.70 -14.38 0.19
N THR A 16 -6.47 -14.14 1.48
CA THR A 16 -5.14 -13.92 2.04
C THR A 16 -4.27 -15.18 1.91
N GLY A 17 -2.93 -15.01 1.86
CA GLY A 17 -2.00 -16.11 2.13
C GLY A 17 -1.16 -16.68 0.97
N ALA A 18 -1.22 -16.14 -0.25
CA ALA A 18 -0.26 -16.57 -1.29
C ALA A 18 1.14 -15.94 -1.13
N ALA A 19 1.19 -14.76 -0.52
CA ALA A 19 2.39 -14.04 -0.13
C ALA A 19 2.05 -13.09 1.04
N LYS A 20 3.07 -12.59 1.73
CA LYS A 20 2.87 -11.57 2.77
C LYS A 20 2.61 -10.23 2.09
N VAL A 21 1.65 -9.46 2.59
CA VAL A 21 1.42 -8.10 2.10
C VAL A 21 2.68 -7.26 2.33
N GLY A 22 3.15 -6.57 1.30
CA GLY A 22 4.42 -5.84 1.26
C GLY A 22 5.63 -6.66 0.79
N GLU A 23 5.48 -7.96 0.56
CA GLU A 23 6.58 -8.82 0.10
C GLU A 23 7.06 -8.42 -1.31
N TYR A 24 8.37 -8.41 -1.50
CA TYR A 24 9.00 -8.22 -2.80
C TYR A 24 9.19 -9.53 -3.54
N ALA A 25 8.91 -9.52 -4.84
CA ALA A 25 9.16 -10.63 -5.74
C ALA A 25 9.82 -10.20 -7.05
N THR A 26 10.54 -11.11 -7.69
CA THR A 26 11.23 -10.88 -8.97
C THR A 26 10.73 -11.87 -10.02
N THR A 27 10.56 -11.42 -11.26
CA THR A 27 10.34 -12.31 -12.41
C THR A 27 11.66 -12.61 -13.14
N PRO A 28 11.76 -13.66 -13.98
CA PRO A 28 13.02 -14.05 -14.64
C PRO A 28 13.66 -12.98 -15.55
N ASP A 29 12.90 -11.97 -15.97
CA ASP A 29 13.39 -10.80 -16.71
C ASP A 29 13.98 -9.70 -15.82
N GLY A 30 14.01 -9.89 -14.50
CA GLY A 30 14.57 -8.95 -13.54
C GLY A 30 13.60 -7.86 -13.06
N ARG A 31 12.33 -7.85 -13.51
CA ARG A 31 11.33 -6.91 -12.97
C ARG A 31 11.05 -7.22 -11.51
N ILE A 32 10.85 -6.16 -10.73
CA ILE A 32 10.54 -6.27 -9.30
C ILE A 32 9.11 -5.84 -9.02
N TRP A 33 8.47 -6.59 -8.15
CA TRP A 33 7.06 -6.51 -7.83
C TRP A 33 6.88 -6.41 -6.32
N ARG A 34 5.83 -5.71 -5.89
CA ARG A 34 5.40 -5.63 -4.50
C ARG A 34 4.02 -6.23 -4.36
N TYR A 35 3.84 -7.15 -3.41
CA TYR A 35 2.53 -7.73 -3.13
C TYR A 35 1.67 -6.75 -2.34
N VAL A 36 0.48 -6.41 -2.84
CA VAL A 36 -0.41 -5.41 -2.27
C VAL A 36 -1.83 -5.96 -2.10
N LYS A 37 -2.63 -5.32 -1.23
CA LYS A 37 -4.07 -5.51 -1.13
C LYS A 37 -4.76 -4.30 -1.76
N ALA A 38 -5.73 -4.51 -2.63
CA ALA A 38 -6.50 -3.43 -3.22
C ALA A 38 -7.56 -2.90 -2.23
N ASN A 39 -7.55 -1.60 -1.94
CA ASN A 39 -8.59 -0.94 -1.14
C ASN A 39 -9.89 -0.80 -1.94
N GLU A 40 -9.75 -0.51 -3.22
CA GLU A 40 -10.82 -0.28 -4.17
C GLU A 40 -10.58 -1.12 -5.44
N ALA A 41 -11.49 -1.05 -6.40
CA ALA A 41 -11.24 -1.66 -7.70
C ALA A 41 -10.12 -0.92 -8.41
N LEU A 42 -9.10 -1.65 -8.87
CA LEU A 42 -7.97 -1.11 -9.63
C LEU A 42 -8.07 -1.67 -11.05
N VAL A 43 -7.89 -0.83 -12.06
CA VAL A 43 -7.85 -1.28 -13.45
C VAL A 43 -6.41 -1.47 -13.91
N LEU A 44 -6.26 -2.20 -15.02
CA LEU A 44 -4.98 -2.35 -15.70
C LEU A 44 -4.33 -0.97 -15.91
N SER A 45 -3.03 -0.90 -15.65
CA SER A 45 -2.18 0.28 -15.81
C SER A 45 -2.43 1.40 -14.82
N ASN A 46 -3.28 1.23 -13.80
CA ASN A 46 -3.37 2.24 -12.74
C ASN A 46 -2.06 2.34 -11.96
N ALA A 47 -1.60 3.57 -11.77
CA ALA A 47 -0.59 3.89 -10.76
C ALA A 47 -1.24 3.80 -9.38
N LEU A 48 -0.52 3.17 -8.45
CA LEU A 48 -1.01 2.82 -7.13
C LEU A 48 -0.25 3.59 -6.06
N THR A 49 -0.99 4.12 -5.10
CA THR A 49 -0.45 4.75 -3.90
C THR A 49 -0.97 4.08 -2.64
N ARG A 50 -0.34 4.38 -1.50
CA ARG A 50 -0.81 3.95 -0.19
C ARG A 50 -2.02 4.80 0.20
N ILE A 51 -3.04 4.15 0.74
CA ILE A 51 -4.12 4.85 1.43
C ILE A 51 -3.61 5.81 2.50
N ALA A 52 -4.32 6.92 2.68
CA ALA A 52 -4.11 7.81 3.81
C ALA A 52 -4.14 7.05 5.15
N ASN A 53 -3.30 7.49 6.10
CA ASN A 53 -3.29 6.90 7.43
C ASN A 53 -4.64 7.15 8.14
N SER A 54 -5.08 6.17 8.92
CA SER A 54 -6.20 6.34 9.83
C SER A 54 -5.67 6.32 11.26
N ASP A 55 -5.70 7.45 11.94
CA ASP A 55 -5.48 7.47 13.39
C ASP A 55 -6.67 6.77 14.05
N GLN A 56 -6.39 5.85 14.97
CA GLN A 56 -7.43 5.10 15.67
C GLN A 56 -7.18 5.22 17.17
N ASP A 57 -8.00 6.02 17.84
CA ASP A 57 -8.07 6.01 19.30
C ASP A 57 -8.59 4.62 19.73
N THR A 58 -7.71 3.79 20.27
CA THR A 58 -8.06 2.49 20.82
C THR A 58 -7.37 2.26 22.14
N VAL A 59 -8.16 1.78 23.09
CA VAL A 59 -7.73 1.40 24.43
C VAL A 59 -7.26 -0.07 24.47
N ALA A 60 -6.53 -0.52 25.47
CA ALA A 60 -6.37 -1.95 25.75
C ALA A 60 -7.25 -2.36 26.94
N SER A 61 -8.09 -3.39 26.78
CA SER A 61 -9.11 -3.75 27.77
C SER A 61 -8.66 -4.78 28.82
N THR A 62 -7.43 -4.71 29.34
CA THR A 62 -6.85 -5.61 30.37
C THR A 62 -6.20 -6.92 29.86
N THR A 63 -5.56 -7.63 30.80
CA THR A 63 -4.59 -8.72 30.66
C THR A 63 -4.88 -9.71 29.54
N ASP A 64 -3.88 -9.90 28.68
CA ASP A 64 -3.68 -11.04 27.77
C ASP A 64 -4.15 -12.34 28.43
N GLY A 65 -5.25 -12.84 27.91
CA GLY A 65 -5.92 -14.02 28.42
C GLY A 65 -6.32 -14.95 27.28
N ALA A 66 -5.37 -15.32 26.40
CA ALA A 66 -5.48 -16.55 25.59
C ALA A 66 -4.17 -16.88 24.85
N GLY A 67 -3.14 -17.26 25.61
CA GLY A 67 -2.25 -18.37 25.26
C GLY A 67 -1.22 -18.22 24.15
N ASP A 68 -1.36 -17.34 23.16
CA ASP A 68 -0.36 -17.23 22.06
C ASP A 68 -0.21 -15.82 21.42
N GLU A 69 -1.08 -14.84 21.69
CA GLU A 69 -1.08 -13.53 20.98
C GLU A 69 -1.50 -12.36 21.87
N THR A 70 -0.89 -11.17 21.66
CA THR A 70 -1.37 -9.93 22.29
C THR A 70 -2.67 -9.48 21.64
N ILE A 71 -3.66 -9.18 22.47
CA ILE A 71 -4.97 -8.67 22.04
C ILE A 71 -5.09 -7.21 22.47
N ILE A 72 -5.39 -6.32 21.52
CA ILE A 72 -5.77 -4.93 21.80
C ILE A 72 -7.27 -4.80 21.55
N THR A 73 -8.04 -4.32 22.52
CA THR A 73 -9.50 -4.25 22.41
C THR A 73 -9.97 -2.81 22.36
N GLN A 74 -10.53 -2.39 21.25
CA GLN A 74 -11.12 -1.07 21.15
C GLN A 74 -12.45 -1.00 21.89
N VAL A 75 -12.61 0.02 22.73
CA VAL A 75 -13.92 0.45 23.22
C VAL A 75 -14.46 1.41 22.17
N SER A 76 -15.51 1.00 21.45
CA SER A 76 -16.40 1.82 20.60
C SER A 76 -16.18 1.96 19.09
N ALA A 77 -15.17 1.35 18.44
CA ALA A 77 -15.22 1.24 16.97
C ALA A 77 -15.49 -0.19 16.49
N GLY A 78 -16.28 -0.25 15.41
CA GLY A 78 -16.55 -1.46 14.66
C GLY A 78 -15.56 -1.55 13.53
N PHE A 79 -14.42 -2.21 13.76
CA PHE A 79 -13.50 -2.51 12.68
C PHE A 79 -14.18 -3.47 11.68
N THR A 80 -13.89 -3.29 10.40
CA THR A 80 -14.20 -4.35 9.43
C THR A 80 -13.24 -5.51 9.69
N VAL A 81 -13.76 -6.72 9.85
CA VAL A 81 -12.95 -7.92 10.13
C VAL A 81 -11.87 -8.09 9.06
N GLY A 82 -10.62 -8.23 9.49
CA GLY A 82 -9.46 -8.41 8.62
C GLY A 82 -9.00 -7.17 7.82
N ASP A 83 -9.54 -5.99 8.13
CA ASP A 83 -9.15 -4.75 7.47
C ASP A 83 -7.71 -4.31 7.81
N PHE A 84 -7.22 -4.71 8.98
CA PHE A 84 -5.86 -4.45 9.47
C PHE A 84 -4.91 -5.65 9.37
N ASN A 85 -5.22 -6.64 8.53
CA ASN A 85 -4.30 -7.76 8.27
C ASN A 85 -2.92 -7.24 7.81
N ASP A 86 -1.85 -7.71 8.45
CA ASP A 86 -0.46 -7.31 8.20
C ASP A 86 -0.16 -5.81 8.39
N ALA A 87 -1.08 -5.06 9.01
CA ALA A 87 -0.87 -3.65 9.31
C ALA A 87 0.17 -3.44 10.42
N TYR A 88 0.74 -2.24 10.46
CA TYR A 88 1.69 -1.83 11.48
C TYR A 88 1.03 -0.83 12.41
N GLY A 89 1.42 -0.83 13.68
CA GLY A 89 0.97 0.17 14.63
C GLY A 89 2.11 0.71 15.49
N LEU A 90 1.85 1.89 16.05
CA LEU A 90 2.70 2.60 16.99
C LEU A 90 1.82 3.10 18.14
N VAL A 91 2.29 2.93 19.37
CA VAL A 91 1.76 3.67 20.52
C VAL A 91 2.37 5.06 20.49
N ASP A 92 1.62 6.09 20.13
CA ASP A 92 2.16 7.44 19.90
C ASP A 92 2.03 8.35 21.14
N SER A 93 1.11 8.02 22.06
CA SER A 93 0.87 8.73 23.30
C SER A 93 0.57 7.81 24.49
N GLY A 94 0.69 8.35 25.70
CA GLY A 94 0.37 7.67 26.95
C GLY A 94 1.27 6.49 27.33
N THR A 95 0.71 5.57 28.11
CA THR A 95 1.39 4.38 28.60
C THR A 95 1.80 3.47 27.44
N GLY A 96 3.07 3.10 27.40
CA GLY A 96 3.62 2.26 26.34
C GLY A 96 4.09 3.01 25.10
N LYS A 97 4.04 4.35 25.09
CA LYS A 97 4.52 5.23 24.01
C LYS A 97 5.88 4.80 23.45
N GLY A 98 5.98 4.81 22.12
CA GLY A 98 7.17 4.45 21.35
C GLY A 98 7.25 2.97 20.98
N GLN A 99 6.33 2.13 21.46
CA GLN A 99 6.29 0.72 21.06
C GLN A 99 5.64 0.54 19.70
N PHE A 100 6.32 -0.22 18.85
CA PHE A 100 5.82 -0.66 17.56
C PHE A 100 5.28 -2.07 17.66
N PHE A 101 4.22 -2.35 16.90
CA PHE A 101 3.63 -3.67 16.82
C PHE A 101 3.18 -3.98 15.40
N LYS A 102 2.93 -5.27 15.14
CA LYS A 102 2.40 -5.75 13.87
C LYS A 102 1.13 -6.54 14.10
N ILE A 103 0.09 -6.19 13.37
CA ILE A 103 -1.24 -6.79 13.46
C ILE A 103 -1.26 -8.01 12.55
N LYS A 104 -1.55 -9.17 13.12
CA LYS A 104 -1.82 -10.42 12.39
C LYS A 104 -3.18 -10.33 11.72
N THR A 105 -4.20 -9.98 12.49
CA THR A 105 -5.57 -9.78 12.01
C THR A 105 -6.36 -8.94 12.99
N ASN A 106 -7.61 -8.63 12.65
CA ASN A 106 -8.54 -7.98 13.56
C ASN A 106 -9.94 -8.58 13.38
N ASP A 107 -10.71 -8.56 14.46
CA ASP A 107 -12.17 -8.69 14.38
C ASP A 107 -12.82 -7.31 14.56
N ALA A 108 -14.13 -7.30 14.84
CA ALA A 108 -14.89 -6.06 14.98
C ALA A 108 -14.46 -5.18 16.15
N THR A 109 -13.81 -5.73 17.18
CA THR A 109 -13.46 -4.99 18.40
C THR A 109 -12.03 -5.24 18.87
N ARG A 110 -11.28 -6.13 18.22
CA ARG A 110 -9.95 -6.57 18.66
C ARG A 110 -8.93 -6.60 17.53
N LEU A 111 -7.71 -6.20 17.85
CA LEU A 111 -6.51 -6.46 17.06
C LEU A 111 -5.75 -7.64 17.68
N PHE A 112 -5.38 -8.60 16.84
CA PHE A 112 -4.53 -9.73 17.20
C PHE A 112 -3.13 -9.46 16.66
N LEU A 113 -2.13 -9.41 17.53
CA LEU A 113 -0.76 -9.09 17.14
C LEU A 113 0.04 -10.36 16.85
N PHE A 114 1.03 -10.25 15.99
CA PHE A 114 2.06 -11.29 15.89
C PHE A 114 2.85 -11.36 17.20
N SER A 115 3.09 -12.57 17.71
CA SER A 115 3.87 -12.80 18.95
C SER A 115 5.25 -12.12 18.92
N ASP A 116 5.92 -12.16 17.77
CA ASP A 116 7.26 -11.58 17.58
C ASP A 116 7.26 -10.04 17.59
N TYR A 117 6.08 -9.42 17.50
CA TYR A 117 5.85 -7.98 17.49
C TYR A 117 4.88 -7.56 18.62
N ALA A 118 4.80 -8.38 19.67
CA ALA A 118 3.95 -8.14 20.83
C ALA A 118 4.40 -6.90 21.62
N LEU A 119 3.44 -6.23 22.26
CA LEU A 119 3.71 -5.10 23.15
C LEU A 119 4.29 -5.60 24.47
N SER A 120 5.39 -4.99 24.91
CA SER A 120 6.03 -5.30 26.20
C SER A 120 5.35 -4.63 27.38
N THR A 121 4.59 -3.56 27.13
CA THR A 121 3.84 -2.80 28.13
C THR A 121 2.34 -2.95 27.89
N THR A 122 1.60 -3.28 28.95
CA THR A 122 0.15 -3.23 28.93
C THR A 122 -0.33 -1.79 28.76
N LEU A 123 -1.10 -1.53 27.71
CA LEU A 123 -1.66 -0.21 27.46
C LEU A 123 -2.78 0.10 28.45
N VAL A 124 -3.03 1.39 28.71
CA VAL A 124 -4.00 1.86 29.70
C VAL A 124 -5.19 2.51 29.02
N VAL A 125 -6.40 2.09 29.41
CA VAL A 125 -7.66 2.66 28.92
C VAL A 125 -7.75 4.14 29.26
N GLY A 126 -7.95 4.99 28.25
CA GLY A 126 -8.09 6.44 28.41
C GLY A 126 -6.78 7.20 28.59
N ASP A 127 -5.63 6.55 28.34
CA ASP A 127 -4.30 7.17 28.37
C ASP A 127 -3.47 6.81 27.12
N SER A 128 -3.44 5.53 26.75
CA SER A 128 -2.67 5.08 25.57
C SER A 128 -3.42 5.35 24.27
N ASP A 129 -2.76 6.08 23.35
CA ASP A 129 -3.21 6.28 21.97
C ASP A 129 -2.37 5.43 21.01
N ILE A 130 -2.99 4.94 19.93
CA ILE A 130 -2.29 4.19 18.88
C ILE A 130 -2.57 4.79 17.49
N VAL A 131 -1.57 4.70 16.63
CA VAL A 131 -1.69 4.98 15.20
C VAL A 131 -1.50 3.68 14.44
N ILE A 132 -2.40 3.39 13.49
CA ILE A 132 -2.32 2.20 12.63
C ILE A 132 -2.08 2.64 11.19
N VAL A 133 -1.11 2.01 10.54
CA VAL A 133 -0.80 2.21 9.13
C VAL A 133 -0.93 0.91 8.37
N ARG A 134 -1.56 0.99 7.20
CA ARG A 134 -1.69 -0.11 6.23
C ARG A 134 -0.79 0.21 5.03
N PRO A 135 0.54 0.04 5.15
CA PRO A 135 1.50 0.59 4.19
C PRO A 135 1.37 0.04 2.78
N TYR A 136 0.65 -1.07 2.59
CA TYR A 136 0.52 -1.76 1.32
C TYR A 136 -0.95 -2.01 0.94
N LEU A 137 -1.86 -1.27 1.57
CA LEU A 137 -3.25 -1.16 1.12
C LEU A 137 -3.27 -0.10 0.02
N ALA A 138 -3.52 -0.56 -1.20
CA ALA A 138 -3.33 0.21 -2.43
C ALA A 138 -4.63 0.85 -2.90
N GLU A 139 -4.55 2.12 -3.26
CA GLU A 139 -5.58 2.89 -3.96
C GLU A 139 -4.99 3.52 -5.22
N LYS A 140 -5.86 4.00 -6.12
CA LYS A 140 -5.43 4.77 -7.28
C LYS A 140 -4.72 6.05 -6.83
N THR A 141 -3.74 6.48 -7.60
CA THR A 141 -3.19 7.83 -7.44
C THR A 141 -4.29 8.88 -7.54
N ALA A 142 -4.18 9.93 -6.72
CA ALA A 142 -5.17 11.00 -6.68
C ALA A 142 -4.97 11.96 -7.85
N THR A 143 -6.05 12.64 -8.23
CA THR A 143 -6.05 13.61 -9.33
C THR A 143 -5.24 14.88 -9.04
N SER A 144 -5.32 15.38 -7.81
CA SER A 144 -4.77 16.69 -7.43
C SER A 144 -3.53 16.64 -6.53
N THR A 145 -3.10 15.47 -6.10
CA THR A 145 -2.00 15.32 -5.14
C THR A 145 -0.82 14.64 -5.82
N LEU A 146 0.24 15.39 -6.07
CA LEU A 146 1.45 14.91 -6.75
C LEU A 146 2.40 14.17 -5.80
N ASN A 147 2.39 14.52 -4.51
CA ASN A 147 3.21 13.91 -3.48
C ASN A 147 2.42 12.81 -2.76
N GLN A 148 2.52 11.58 -3.25
CA GLN A 148 1.87 10.40 -2.69
C GLN A 148 2.84 9.22 -2.66
N ILE A 149 2.81 8.41 -1.61
CA ILE A 149 3.74 7.28 -1.46
C ILE A 149 3.47 6.22 -2.54
N PRO A 150 4.36 6.00 -3.52
CA PRO A 150 4.13 5.03 -4.59
C PRO A 150 4.15 3.60 -4.06
N LEU A 151 3.20 2.78 -4.48
CA LEU A 151 3.16 1.34 -4.18
C LEU A 151 3.45 0.46 -5.38
N GLY A 152 3.31 0.99 -6.59
CA GLY A 152 3.57 0.28 -7.84
C GLY A 152 2.55 0.65 -8.92
N ILE A 153 2.55 -0.13 -9.99
CA ILE A 153 1.59 0.01 -11.09
C ILE A 153 0.90 -1.32 -11.32
N ALA A 154 -0.42 -1.31 -11.39
CA ALA A 154 -1.24 -2.48 -11.65
C ALA A 154 -0.97 -2.99 -13.08
N GLN A 155 -0.49 -4.22 -13.24
CA GLN A 155 -0.34 -4.86 -14.56
C GLN A 155 -1.49 -5.85 -14.86
N VAL A 156 -2.50 -5.88 -13.99
CA VAL A 156 -3.77 -6.60 -14.12
C VAL A 156 -4.82 -5.84 -13.30
N ALA A 157 -6.11 -6.05 -13.59
CA ALA A 157 -7.19 -5.49 -12.79
C ALA A 157 -7.35 -6.22 -11.45
N PHE A 158 -7.69 -5.48 -10.40
CA PHE A 158 -7.97 -6.00 -9.06
C PHE A 158 -9.42 -5.70 -8.70
N THR A 159 -10.13 -6.67 -8.13
CA THR A 159 -11.35 -6.38 -7.39
C THR A 159 -10.99 -5.70 -6.07
N SER A 160 -11.86 -4.84 -5.53
CA SER A 160 -11.67 -4.31 -4.17
C SER A 160 -11.52 -5.46 -3.18
N GLY A 161 -10.50 -5.40 -2.34
CA GLY A 161 -10.13 -6.43 -1.37
C GLY A 161 -9.20 -7.53 -1.91
N ASP A 162 -9.03 -7.65 -3.23
CA ASP A 162 -8.13 -8.64 -3.81
C ASP A 162 -6.66 -8.34 -3.51
N PHE A 163 -5.85 -9.39 -3.53
CA PHE A 163 -4.41 -9.35 -3.39
C PHE A 163 -3.73 -9.67 -4.71
N GLY A 164 -2.59 -9.06 -4.97
CA GLY A 164 -1.82 -9.27 -6.20
C GLY A 164 -0.51 -8.50 -6.21
N TYR A 165 0.24 -8.61 -7.31
CA TYR A 165 1.55 -7.98 -7.46
C TYR A 165 1.44 -6.68 -8.27
N ALA A 166 1.92 -5.58 -7.69
CA ALA A 166 2.11 -4.31 -8.37
C ALA A 166 3.57 -4.18 -8.85
N LEU A 167 3.77 -3.69 -10.07
CA LEU A 167 5.11 -3.48 -10.63
C LEU A 167 5.76 -2.28 -9.95
N ILE A 168 6.97 -2.44 -9.41
CA ILE A 168 7.72 -1.34 -8.79
C ILE A 168 9.05 -1.05 -9.49
N SER A 169 9.57 -1.99 -10.28
CA SER A 169 10.79 -1.78 -11.06
C SER A 169 10.81 -2.57 -12.35
N GLY A 170 11.25 -1.91 -13.43
CA GLY A 170 11.35 -2.48 -14.76
C GLY A 170 10.24 -2.01 -15.71
N PRO A 171 10.21 -2.51 -16.96
CA PRO A 171 9.26 -2.05 -17.96
C PRO A 171 7.83 -2.53 -17.66
N GLY A 172 6.87 -1.62 -17.79
CA GLY A 172 5.45 -1.89 -17.63
C GLY A 172 4.56 -0.84 -18.27
N SER A 173 3.25 -1.10 -18.25
CA SER A 173 2.26 -0.17 -18.75
C SER A 173 1.71 0.71 -17.63
N VAL A 174 1.49 2.00 -17.91
CA VAL A 174 0.78 2.93 -17.04
C VAL A 174 -0.30 3.69 -17.81
N LEU A 175 -1.37 4.11 -17.15
CA LEU A 175 -2.40 4.94 -17.73
C LEU A 175 -1.91 6.39 -17.74
N ALA A 176 -1.76 6.96 -18.92
CA ALA A 176 -1.29 8.33 -19.07
C ALA A 176 -2.45 9.31 -18.84
N GLY A 177 -2.33 10.26 -17.92
CA GLY A 177 -3.33 11.33 -17.71
C GLY A 177 -3.14 12.50 -18.69
N ALA A 178 -1.94 12.65 -19.24
CA ALA A 178 -1.64 13.57 -20.31
C ALA A 178 -0.62 12.94 -21.28
N ALA A 179 -0.25 13.68 -22.32
CA ALA A 179 0.86 13.28 -23.19
C ALA A 179 2.13 13.07 -22.35
N LEU A 180 2.68 11.85 -22.38
CA LEU A 180 3.96 11.52 -21.77
C LEU A 180 5.06 11.73 -22.79
N VAL A 181 6.13 12.36 -22.34
CA VAL A 181 7.31 12.63 -23.16
C VAL A 181 8.38 11.59 -22.84
N ALA A 182 8.98 11.01 -23.88
CA ALA A 182 10.02 9.99 -23.71
C ALA A 182 11.19 10.50 -22.86
N ASN A 183 11.66 9.67 -21.94
CA ASN A 183 12.74 9.89 -20.97
C ASN A 183 12.42 10.86 -19.82
N GLU A 184 11.24 11.46 -19.78
CA GLU A 184 10.83 12.33 -18.66
C GLU A 184 10.29 11.50 -17.49
N LEU A 185 10.38 12.05 -16.28
CA LEU A 185 9.85 11.41 -15.07
C LEU A 185 8.32 11.48 -15.08
N CYS A 186 7.70 10.45 -14.50
CA CYS A 186 6.25 10.38 -14.34
C CYS A 186 5.86 10.54 -12.87
N THR A 187 4.80 11.30 -12.63
CA THR A 187 4.25 11.57 -11.30
C THR A 187 2.72 11.47 -11.30
N PRO A 188 2.07 11.19 -10.16
CA PRO A 188 0.63 11.34 -10.01
C PRO A 188 0.17 12.71 -10.47
N GLY A 189 -1.06 12.81 -10.92
CA GLY A 189 -1.69 14.07 -11.28
C GLY A 189 -2.37 13.99 -12.62
N ASP A 190 -3.59 14.53 -12.68
CA ASP A 190 -4.45 14.79 -13.85
C ASP A 190 -5.92 14.82 -13.35
N ASN A 191 -6.92 15.02 -14.22
CA ASN A 191 -8.34 14.95 -13.88
C ASN A 191 -8.88 13.50 -13.74
N THR A 192 -8.09 12.47 -14.06
CA THR A 192 -8.45 11.05 -13.91
C THR A 192 -7.59 10.34 -12.85
N GLU A 193 -8.22 9.68 -11.88
CA GLU A 193 -7.52 8.90 -10.84
C GLU A 193 -6.74 7.71 -11.43
N GLY A 194 -5.63 7.35 -10.80
CA GLY A 194 -4.81 6.20 -11.19
C GLY A 194 -3.96 6.46 -12.43
N THR A 195 -3.91 7.71 -12.90
CA THR A 195 -3.08 8.12 -14.04
C THR A 195 -1.77 8.75 -13.58
N LEU A 196 -0.82 8.83 -14.52
CA LEU A 196 0.41 9.60 -14.37
C LEU A 196 0.55 10.65 -15.46
N ILE A 197 1.23 11.73 -15.14
CA ILE A 197 1.68 12.78 -16.05
C ILE A 197 3.20 12.91 -16.03
N THR A 198 3.75 13.56 -17.05
CA THR A 198 5.12 14.07 -17.01
C THR A 198 5.30 15.06 -15.84
N VAL A 199 6.40 14.94 -15.10
CA VAL A 199 6.83 15.93 -14.10
C VAL A 199 7.13 17.27 -14.77
N ALA A 200 6.58 18.36 -14.24
CA ALA A 200 6.78 19.68 -14.84
C ALA A 200 8.24 20.15 -14.71
N SER A 201 8.73 20.94 -15.67
CA SER A 201 10.15 21.35 -15.76
C SER A 201 10.68 22.22 -14.61
N GLY A 202 9.84 22.55 -13.62
CA GLY A 202 10.22 23.31 -12.42
C GLY A 202 10.01 22.54 -11.12
N GLU A 203 9.49 21.33 -11.17
CA GLU A 203 9.28 20.49 -9.99
C GLU A 203 10.53 19.67 -9.71
N THR A 204 10.90 19.56 -8.44
CA THR A 204 11.95 18.66 -7.99
C THR A 204 11.35 17.33 -7.55
N VAL A 205 12.18 16.29 -7.47
CA VAL A 205 11.77 14.98 -6.90
C VAL A 205 11.37 15.06 -5.42
N ASP A 206 11.69 16.16 -4.72
CA ASP A 206 11.20 16.42 -3.37
C ASP A 206 9.76 16.98 -3.37
N ASP A 207 9.32 17.58 -4.48
CA ASP A 207 7.99 18.17 -4.64
C ASP A 207 6.94 17.16 -5.11
N VAL A 208 7.38 16.11 -5.82
CA VAL A 208 6.50 15.16 -6.50
C VAL A 208 6.98 13.72 -6.37
N SER A 209 6.05 12.78 -6.28
CA SER A 209 6.40 11.37 -6.22
C SER A 209 6.69 10.81 -7.61
N SER A 210 7.84 10.15 -7.77
CA SER A 210 8.24 9.54 -9.03
C SER A 210 7.82 8.07 -9.09
N PHE A 211 7.19 7.69 -10.20
CA PHE A 211 6.89 6.28 -10.52
C PHE A 211 7.89 5.68 -11.51
N GLY A 212 8.80 6.50 -12.06
CA GLY A 212 9.78 6.08 -13.06
C GLY A 212 9.85 7.04 -14.24
N ARG A 213 10.33 6.54 -15.39
CA ARG A 213 10.51 7.33 -16.62
C ARG A 213 9.75 6.77 -17.80
N THR A 214 9.18 7.63 -18.63
CA THR A 214 8.55 7.25 -19.89
C THR A 214 9.55 6.59 -20.85
N LEU A 215 9.24 5.38 -21.33
CA LEU A 215 10.03 4.70 -22.36
C LEU A 215 9.55 5.06 -23.77
N VAL A 216 8.24 5.16 -23.96
CA VAL A 216 7.62 5.48 -25.25
C VAL A 216 6.68 6.65 -25.06
N ALA A 217 6.91 7.71 -25.82
CA ALA A 217 6.04 8.89 -25.81
C ALA A 217 4.65 8.54 -26.34
N ASN A 218 3.64 9.20 -25.80
CA ASN A 218 2.27 9.21 -26.31
C ASN A 218 1.77 10.65 -26.40
N ASP A 219 0.84 10.89 -27.31
CA ASP A 219 0.29 12.22 -27.61
C ASP A 219 -1.12 12.43 -27.03
N THR A 220 -1.69 11.40 -26.41
CA THR A 220 -3.09 11.37 -25.97
C THR A 220 -3.17 11.00 -24.49
N ALA A 221 -4.11 11.61 -23.76
CA ALA A 221 -4.50 11.21 -22.41
C ALA A 221 -5.33 9.91 -22.43
N ASP A 222 -5.47 9.28 -21.27
CA ASP A 222 -6.29 8.10 -20.99
C ASP A 222 -5.97 6.87 -21.86
N VAL A 223 -4.71 6.76 -22.30
CA VAL A 223 -4.20 5.59 -23.03
C VAL A 223 -3.03 4.96 -22.28
N ALA A 224 -2.84 3.67 -22.52
CA ALA A 224 -1.70 2.93 -21.99
C ALA A 224 -0.38 3.48 -22.56
N GLY A 225 0.42 4.11 -21.72
CA GLY A 225 1.82 4.44 -21.97
C GLY A 225 2.74 3.32 -21.47
N MET A 226 4.00 3.34 -21.92
CA MET A 226 5.03 2.42 -21.45
C MET A 226 6.11 3.19 -20.69
N ILE A 227 6.41 2.75 -19.47
CA ILE A 227 7.41 3.37 -18.61
C ILE A 227 8.41 2.33 -18.10
N MET A 228 9.58 2.82 -17.70
CA MET A 228 10.52 2.11 -16.84
C MET A 228 10.15 2.49 -15.40
N ALA A 229 9.43 1.61 -14.73
CA ALA A 229 9.10 1.79 -13.32
C ALA A 229 10.41 1.82 -12.50
N ASP A 230 10.51 2.77 -11.58
CA ASP A 230 11.65 2.88 -10.67
C ASP A 230 11.20 3.55 -9.37
N MET A 231 10.69 2.73 -8.46
CA MET A 231 10.15 3.13 -7.16
C MET A 231 10.99 2.47 -6.06
N TRP A 232 12.20 2.98 -5.85
CA TRP A 232 13.15 2.54 -4.83
C TRP A 232 13.78 3.70 -4.08
#